data_AF-R9RC23-F1
#
_entry.id   AF-R9RC23-F1
#
_cell.length_a   1.000
_cell.length_b   1.000
_cell.length_c   1.000
_cell.angle_alpha   90.00
_cell.angle_beta   90.00
_cell.angle_gamma   90.00
#
_symmetry.space_group_name_H-M   'P 1'
#
loop_
_entity.id
_entity.type
_entity.pdbx_description
1 polymer ?
#
loop_
_entity_poly.entity_id
_entity_poly.type
_entity_poly.pdbx_seq_one_letter_code
_entity_poly.pdbx_strand_id
1 'polypeptide(L)'
;MENFSSMDKKLIENWLEEEKNAYIQGWDFSHIHGKYEEENDLPWDYKNIIKQYLKPEYKLLDIDTGGGEFLLTLEHPFKNTSVTENYPPNIEFCKKI
;
A
#
# COMPACT_ATOMS: atom_id res chain seq x y z
N MET A 1 35.26 -9.13 22.76
CA MET A 1 34.07 -9.80 22.21
C MET A 1 32.89 -8.98 22.65
N GLU A 2 32.32 -8.18 21.74
CA GLU A 2 31.15 -7.35 22.04
C GLU A 2 29.94 -8.24 22.36
N ASN A 3 29.20 -7.88 23.40
CA ASN A 3 28.02 -8.60 23.89
C ASN A 3 26.82 -8.39 22.94
N PHE A 4 26.83 -9.03 21.77
CA PHE A 4 25.76 -8.92 20.78
C PHE A 4 24.40 -9.44 21.31
N SER A 5 24.39 -10.43 22.22
CA SER A 5 23.16 -11.09 22.71
C SER A 5 22.14 -10.18 23.41
N SER A 6 22.56 -9.12 24.10
CA SER A 6 21.63 -8.24 24.84
C SER A 6 21.09 -7.11 23.98
N MET A 7 21.89 -6.61 23.02
CA MET A 7 21.48 -5.55 22.11
C MET A 7 20.45 -6.08 21.11
N ASP A 8 20.68 -7.29 20.60
CA ASP A 8 19.76 -7.97 19.67
C ASP A 8 18.39 -8.22 20.31
N LYS A 9 18.35 -8.60 21.61
CA LYS A 9 17.08 -8.79 22.34
C LYS A 9 16.28 -7.50 22.45
N LYS A 10 16.93 -6.39 22.78
CA LYS A 10 16.25 -5.10 22.91
C LYS A 10 15.71 -4.58 21.58
N LEU A 11 16.45 -4.79 20.48
CA LEU A 11 15.98 -4.45 19.14
C LEU A 11 14.76 -5.29 18.74
N ILE A 12 14.80 -6.60 19.00
CA ILE A 12 13.67 -7.50 18.75
C ILE A 12 12.44 -7.06 19.56
N GLU A 13 12.59 -6.74 20.84
CA GLU A 13 11.49 -6.24 21.68
C GLU A 13 10.87 -4.96 21.10
N ASN A 14 11.70 -3.99 20.70
CA ASN A 14 11.24 -2.75 20.09
C ASN A 14 10.51 -3.00 18.77
N TRP A 15 11.00 -3.89 17.91
CA TRP A 15 10.35 -4.21 16.63
C TRP A 15 9.01 -4.94 16.82
N LEU A 16 8.92 -5.85 17.79
CA LEU A 16 7.65 -6.51 18.13
C LEU A 16 6.63 -5.53 18.71
N GLU A 17 7.07 -4.52 19.44
CA GLU A 17 6.19 -3.45 19.93
C GLU A 17 5.72 -2.55 18.77
N GLU A 18 6.62 -2.17 17.87
CA GLU A 18 6.28 -1.39 16.68
C GLU A 18 5.31 -2.15 15.75
N GLU A 19 5.53 -3.44 15.51
CA GLU A 19 4.65 -4.30 14.71
C GLU A 19 3.22 -4.33 15.27
N LYS A 20 3.08 -4.42 16.60
CA LYS A 20 1.75 -4.42 17.26
C LYS A 20 1.04 -3.09 17.13
N ASN A 21 1.79 -1.99 17.13
CA ASN A 21 1.25 -0.64 17.07
C ASN A 21 0.98 -0.18 15.63
N ALA A 22 1.73 -0.71 14.66
CA ALA A 22 1.60 -0.43 13.24
C ALA A 22 0.35 -1.12 12.66
N TYR A 23 -0.82 -0.55 12.92
CA TYR A 23 -2.04 -0.98 12.24
C TYR A 23 -2.09 -0.39 10.83
N ILE A 24 -1.79 -1.23 9.83
CA ILE A 24 -1.89 -0.88 8.40
C ILE A 24 -3.12 -1.58 7.82
N GLN A 25 -4.02 -0.80 7.23
CA GLN A 25 -5.18 -1.30 6.51
C GLN A 25 -5.12 -0.76 5.08
N GLY A 26 -5.22 -1.64 4.08
CA GLY A 26 -4.99 -1.27 2.70
C GLY A 26 -3.58 -0.71 2.49
N TRP A 27 -3.49 0.46 1.85
CA TRP A 27 -2.25 1.23 1.65
C TRP A 27 -2.17 2.46 2.60
N ASP A 28 -2.79 2.41 3.78
CA ASP A 28 -2.62 3.47 4.79
C ASP A 28 -1.28 3.32 5.55
N PHE A 29 -0.25 4.00 5.06
CA PHE A 29 1.08 4.07 5.70
C PHE A 29 1.25 5.26 6.64
N SER A 30 0.16 5.89 7.09
CA SER A 30 0.23 7.06 7.96
C SER A 30 1.03 6.83 9.25
N HIS A 31 1.05 5.59 9.75
CA HIS A 31 1.84 5.17 10.92
C HIS A 31 3.35 5.40 10.78
N ILE A 32 3.87 5.37 9.55
CA ILE A 32 5.29 5.56 9.26
C ILE A 32 5.63 6.93 8.67
N HIS A 33 4.65 7.82 8.47
CA HIS A 33 4.93 9.18 7.97
C HIS A 33 6.01 9.90 8.80
N GLY A 34 6.99 10.49 8.13
CA GLY A 34 8.13 11.16 8.76
C GLY A 34 9.19 10.21 9.35
N LYS A 35 9.01 8.89 9.24
CA LYS A 35 10.01 7.87 9.58
C LYS A 35 10.73 7.30 8.35
N TYR A 36 10.35 7.74 7.14
CA TYR A 36 10.98 7.38 5.87
C TYR A 36 11.05 8.60 4.94
N GLU A 37 11.92 8.53 3.94
CA GLU A 37 12.00 9.49 2.84
C GLU A 37 11.48 8.83 1.56
N GLU A 38 10.70 9.58 0.77
CA GLU A 38 10.29 9.21 -0.57
C GLU A 38 11.18 9.89 -1.61
N GLU A 39 11.27 9.28 -2.79
CA GLU A 39 11.94 9.89 -3.94
C GLU A 39 11.08 11.06 -4.45
N ASN A 40 11.55 12.29 -4.26
CA ASN A 40 10.77 13.51 -4.51
C ASN A 40 10.93 14.05 -5.95
N ASP A 41 11.90 13.54 -6.72
CA ASP A 41 12.32 14.04 -8.02
C ASP A 41 12.14 13.02 -9.14
N LEU A 42 11.00 12.32 -9.13
CA LEU A 42 10.64 11.43 -10.22
C LEU A 42 10.31 12.24 -11.49
N PRO A 43 10.88 11.90 -12.66
CA PRO A 43 10.58 12.59 -13.92
C PRO A 43 9.24 12.17 -14.53
N TRP A 44 8.41 11.44 -13.77
CA TRP A 44 7.15 10.86 -14.21
C TRP A 44 6.11 10.92 -13.10
N ASP A 45 4.84 10.96 -13.49
CA ASP A 45 3.69 10.85 -12.61
C ASP A 45 2.88 9.64 -13.06
N TYR A 46 2.88 8.59 -12.24
CA TYR A 46 2.27 7.31 -12.58
C TYR A 46 0.76 7.43 -12.85
N LYS A 47 0.06 8.22 -12.02
CA LYS A 47 -1.38 8.45 -12.16
C LYS A 47 -1.70 9.16 -13.47
N ASN A 48 -0.94 10.21 -13.79
CA ASN A 48 -1.12 10.97 -15.03
C ASN A 48 -0.77 10.14 -16.26
N ILE A 49 0.29 9.32 -16.21
CA ILE A 49 0.62 8.37 -17.28
C ILE A 49 -0.54 7.41 -17.50
N ILE A 50 -1.07 6.78 -16.45
CA ILE A 50 -2.22 5.88 -16.60
C ILE A 50 -3.41 6.62 -17.23
N LYS A 51 -3.76 7.82 -16.73
CA LYS A 51 -4.89 8.60 -17.24
C LYS A 51 -4.74 9.02 -18.72
N GLN A 52 -3.52 9.16 -19.24
CA GLN A 52 -3.29 9.44 -20.65
C GLN A 52 -3.66 8.27 -21.56
N TYR A 53 -3.51 7.04 -21.09
CA TYR A 53 -3.73 5.83 -21.90
C TYR A 53 -5.04 5.10 -21.57
N LEU A 54 -5.56 5.27 -20.35
CA LEU A 54 -6.74 4.56 -19.88
C LEU A 54 -8.01 5.15 -20.51
N LYS A 55 -8.76 4.32 -21.23
CA LYS A 55 -10.03 4.70 -21.84
C LYS A 55 -11.21 4.04 -21.13
N PRO A 56 -12.39 4.68 -21.06
CA PRO A 56 -13.55 4.13 -20.37
C PRO A 56 -14.02 2.76 -20.87
N GLU A 57 -13.74 2.42 -22.13
CA GLU A 57 -14.10 1.14 -22.75
C GLU A 57 -13.16 -0.02 -22.42
N TYR A 58 -11.96 0.25 -21.89
CA TYR A 58 -10.97 -0.77 -21.60
C TYR A 58 -11.38 -1.63 -20.41
N LYS A 59 -10.90 -2.87 -20.35
CA LYS A 59 -11.06 -3.74 -19.18
C LYS A 59 -9.80 -3.61 -18.33
N LEU A 60 -9.91 -2.91 -17.20
CA LEU A 60 -8.82 -2.67 -16.27
C LEU A 60 -8.76 -3.80 -15.24
N LEU A 61 -7.58 -4.38 -15.06
CA LEU A 61 -7.26 -5.31 -13.97
C LEU A 61 -6.20 -4.67 -13.09
N ASP A 62 -6.51 -4.47 -11.82
CA ASP A 62 -5.56 -4.04 -10.78
C ASP A 62 -5.13 -5.25 -9.95
N ILE A 63 -3.83 -5.47 -9.80
CA ILE A 63 -3.27 -6.64 -9.11
C ILE A 63 -2.65 -6.15 -7.82
N ASP A 64 -2.98 -6.83 -6.71
CA ASP A 64 -2.57 -6.46 -5.34
C ASP A 64 -3.08 -5.06 -4.97
N THR A 65 -4.40 -4.88 -5.15
CA THR A 65 -5.06 -3.58 -5.03
C THR A 65 -4.95 -2.94 -3.63
N GLY A 66 -4.59 -3.73 -2.62
CA GLY A 66 -4.58 -3.32 -1.23
C GLY A 66 -5.99 -2.92 -0.79
N GLY A 67 -6.21 -1.66 -0.44
CA GLY A 67 -7.55 -1.13 -0.18
C GLY A 67 -8.22 -0.48 -1.40
N GLY A 68 -7.58 -0.50 -2.57
CA GLY A 68 -8.08 0.16 -3.78
C GLY A 68 -7.91 1.69 -3.77
N GLU A 69 -7.17 2.25 -2.79
CA GLU A 69 -7.06 3.69 -2.56
C GLU A 69 -6.54 4.41 -3.81
N PHE A 70 -5.47 3.90 -4.41
CA PHE A 70 -4.91 4.45 -5.65
C PHE A 70 -5.86 4.25 -6.84
N LEU A 71 -6.38 3.03 -7.01
CA LEU A 71 -7.25 2.63 -8.11
C LEU A 71 -8.48 3.52 -8.23
N LEU A 72 -9.13 3.82 -7.10
CA LEU A 72 -10.32 4.67 -7.06
C LEU A 72 -10.05 6.09 -7.59
N THR A 73 -8.82 6.59 -7.45
CA THR A 73 -8.43 7.90 -7.98
C THR A 73 -8.34 7.96 -9.52
N LEU A 74 -8.36 6.80 -10.19
CA LEU A 74 -8.40 6.69 -11.65
C LEU A 74 -9.82 6.91 -12.20
N GLU A 75 -10.87 6.78 -11.36
CA GLU A 75 -12.27 7.01 -11.72
C GLU A 75 -12.75 6.20 -12.95
N HIS A 76 -12.17 5.02 -13.15
CA HIS A 76 -12.51 4.14 -14.27
C HIS A 76 -13.88 3.46 -14.04
N PRO A 77 -14.72 3.24 -15.09
CA PRO A 77 -16.04 2.65 -14.92
C PRO A 77 -16.00 1.28 -14.23
N PHE A 78 -16.70 1.13 -13.10
CA PHE A 78 -16.67 -0.10 -12.28
C PHE A 78 -17.03 -1.37 -13.06
N LYS A 79 -17.98 -1.31 -14.00
CA LYS A 79 -18.34 -2.43 -14.90
C LYS A 79 -17.18 -2.95 -15.76
N ASN A 80 -16.12 -2.17 -15.86
CA ASN A 80 -14.94 -2.41 -16.65
C ASN A 80 -13.67 -2.49 -15.79
N THR A 81 -13.80 -2.46 -14.46
CA THR A 81 -12.70 -2.56 -13.50
C THR A 81 -12.80 -3.89 -12.76
N SER A 82 -11.68 -4.57 -12.60
CA SER A 82 -11.56 -5.78 -11.79
C SER A 82 -10.29 -5.68 -10.96
N VAL A 83 -10.29 -6.32 -9.79
CA VAL A 83 -9.18 -6.26 -8.85
C VAL A 83 -8.84 -7.66 -8.33
N THR A 84 -7.59 -7.88 -7.96
CA THR A 84 -7.18 -9.03 -7.16
C THR A 84 -6.49 -8.56 -5.88
N GLU A 85 -6.74 -9.27 -4.79
CA GLU A 85 -6.11 -9.06 -3.48
C GLU A 85 -5.91 -10.40 -2.79
N ASN A 86 -4.78 -10.57 -2.10
CA ASN A 86 -4.40 -11.83 -1.46
C ASN A 86 -4.27 -11.72 0.07
N TYR A 87 -4.16 -10.52 0.63
CA TYR A 87 -4.12 -10.29 2.07
C TYR A 87 -5.53 -10.26 2.66
N PRO A 88 -5.91 -11.24 3.53
CA PRO A 88 -7.30 -11.37 3.97
C PRO A 88 -7.93 -10.13 4.63
N PRO A 89 -7.21 -9.34 5.46
CA PRO A 89 -7.75 -8.09 5.99
C PRO A 89 -8.09 -7.06 4.90
N ASN A 90 -7.28 -6.98 3.84
CA ASN A 90 -7.55 -6.10 2.70
C ASN A 90 -8.71 -6.61 1.86
N ILE A 91 -8.86 -7.93 1.68
CA ILE A 91 -10.05 -8.52 1.02
C ILE A 91 -11.33 -8.08 1.73
N GLU A 92 -11.38 -8.18 3.06
CA GLU A 92 -12.55 -7.76 3.84
C GLU A 92 -12.75 -6.23 3.83
N PHE A 93 -11.69 -5.46 3.69
CA PHE A 93 -11.77 -4.02 3.52
C PHE A 93 -12.35 -3.64 2.16
N CYS A 94 -11.82 -4.21 1.06
CA CYS A 94 -12.32 -3.95 -0.31
C CYS A 94 -13.80 -4.25 -0.47
N LYS A 95 -14.35 -5.26 0.21
CA LYS A 95 -15.78 -5.60 0.17
C LYS A 95 -16.70 -4.53 0.76
N LYS A 96 -16.17 -3.60 1.57
CA LYS A 96 -16.95 -2.54 2.24
C LYS A 96 -17.01 -1.25 1.44
N ILE A 97 -16.18 -1.13 0.42
CA ILE A 97 -16.02 0.06 -0.44
C ILE A 97 -17.01 0.01 -1.59
#